data_AF-A0A257YIM4-F1
#
_entry.id   AF-A0A257YIM4-F1
#
_cell.length_a   1.000
_cell.length_b   1.000
_cell.length_c   1.000
_cell.angle_alpha   90.00
_cell.angle_beta   90.00
_cell.angle_gamma   90.00
#
_symmetry.space_group_name_H-M   'P 1'
#
loop_
_entity.id
_entity.type
_entity.pdbx_description
1 polymer ?
#
loop_
_entity_poly.entity_id
_entity_poly.type
_entity_poly.pdbx_seq_one_letter_code
_entity_poly.pdbx_strand_id
1 'polypeptide(L)'
;MRHGIWPALMLALAVAACGETPAEAPAAEAGALTGVTVTQGRLSLPPVKGNPAAVYFEIANAGDKDLMIRAATVEGAASTQLHQMGTWNLQPSMDQLMQVPVPKGQTVKFAPGGLHVMVYELSDTLAAGGTTQVTLNLVGGETVTFPVEIRAAGDER
;
A
#
# COMPACT_ATOMS: atom_id res chain seq x y z
N MET A 1 -27.53 -71.50 -38.54
CA MET A 1 -28.05 -70.53 -39.53
C MET A 1 -28.81 -69.44 -38.77
N ARG A 2 -28.61 -68.17 -39.18
CA ARG A 2 -29.29 -66.92 -38.74
C ARG A 2 -28.65 -66.25 -37.50
N HIS A 3 -27.76 -65.26 -37.70
CA HIS A 3 -28.00 -63.80 -37.88
C HIS A 3 -28.59 -63.15 -36.60
N GLY A 4 -28.09 -62.07 -36.00
CA GLY A 4 -27.00 -61.14 -36.28
C GLY A 4 -27.00 -60.08 -35.16
N ILE A 5 -25.85 -59.53 -34.78
CA ILE A 5 -25.75 -58.47 -33.78
C ILE A 5 -24.79 -57.40 -34.31
N TRP A 6 -25.28 -56.16 -34.39
CA TRP A 6 -24.50 -54.94 -34.61
C TRP A 6 -24.90 -53.97 -33.48
N PRO A 7 -23.95 -53.30 -32.80
CA PRO A 7 -23.51 -51.94 -33.17
C PRO A 7 -21.97 -51.77 -33.01
N ALA A 8 -21.26 -51.17 -33.97
CA ALA A 8 -21.01 -49.73 -34.08
C ALA A 8 -20.33 -49.17 -32.80
N LEU A 9 -19.02 -49.45 -32.67
CA LEU A 9 -18.14 -48.87 -31.66
C LEU A 9 -17.58 -47.55 -32.22
N MET A 10 -18.14 -46.42 -31.79
CA MET A 10 -17.59 -45.10 -32.08
C MET A 10 -16.42 -44.80 -31.12
N LEU A 11 -15.29 -44.49 -31.73
CA LEU A 11 -14.04 -44.02 -31.14
C LEU A 11 -14.18 -42.54 -30.75
N ALA A 12 -13.81 -42.18 -29.52
CA ALA A 12 -13.56 -40.80 -29.13
C ALA A 12 -12.20 -40.70 -28.44
N LEU A 13 -11.23 -40.11 -29.15
CA LEU A 13 -9.98 -39.60 -28.59
C LEU A 13 -10.28 -38.41 -27.69
N ALA A 14 -9.83 -38.44 -26.43
CA ALA A 14 -9.72 -37.26 -25.59
C ALA A 14 -8.24 -37.00 -25.29
N VAL A 15 -7.76 -35.88 -25.80
CA VAL A 15 -6.40 -35.34 -25.65
C VAL A 15 -6.19 -34.95 -24.19
N ALA A 16 -5.22 -35.57 -23.51
CA ALA A 16 -4.76 -35.16 -22.19
C ALA A 16 -3.86 -33.93 -22.35
N ALA A 17 -4.42 -32.74 -22.12
CA ALA A 17 -3.67 -31.50 -22.04
C ALA A 17 -2.97 -31.41 -20.68
N CYS A 18 -1.65 -31.21 -20.68
CA CYS A 18 -0.86 -30.90 -19.50
C CYS A 18 -1.38 -29.63 -18.82
N GLY A 19 -1.78 -29.74 -17.56
CA GLY A 19 -2.00 -28.60 -16.69
C GLY A 19 -0.68 -28.19 -16.05
N GLU A 20 0.03 -27.26 -16.67
CA GLU A 20 1.09 -26.48 -16.04
C GLU A 20 0.41 -25.36 -15.26
N THR A 21 0.24 -25.55 -13.94
CA THR A 21 -0.18 -24.49 -13.02
C THR A 21 0.91 -23.41 -13.02
N PRO A 22 0.63 -22.17 -13.46
CA PRO A 22 1.59 -21.08 -13.28
C PRO A 22 1.75 -20.84 -11.79
N ALA A 23 2.99 -21.00 -11.30
CA ALA A 23 3.36 -20.56 -9.98
C ALA A 23 3.03 -19.08 -9.84
N GLU A 24 2.19 -18.77 -8.85
CA GLU A 24 1.90 -17.41 -8.42
C GLU A 24 3.24 -16.74 -8.07
N ALA A 25 3.62 -15.75 -8.87
CA ALA A 25 4.83 -14.98 -8.64
C ALA A 25 4.67 -14.21 -7.33
N PRO A 26 5.70 -14.13 -6.48
CA PRO A 26 5.61 -13.34 -5.25
C PRO A 26 5.31 -11.88 -5.61
N ALA A 27 4.44 -11.26 -4.81
CA ALA A 27 4.22 -9.82 -4.84
C ALA A 27 5.57 -9.11 -4.86
N ALA A 28 5.70 -8.15 -5.77
CA ALA A 28 6.89 -7.37 -6.04
C ALA A 28 7.64 -7.03 -4.74
N GLU A 29 8.92 -7.37 -4.71
CA GLU A 29 9.83 -6.99 -3.63
C GLU A 29 9.69 -5.49 -3.39
N ALA A 30 9.24 -5.14 -2.19
CA ALA A 30 9.33 -3.78 -1.67
C ALA A 30 10.73 -3.25 -2.00
N GLY A 31 10.82 -2.02 -2.51
CA GLY A 31 12.10 -1.32 -2.63
C GLY A 31 12.68 -1.17 -1.23
N ALA A 32 13.40 -2.20 -0.78
CA ALA A 32 13.81 -2.38 0.59
C ALA A 32 15.17 -1.70 0.73
N LEU A 33 15.16 -0.51 1.35
CA LEU A 33 16.39 0.03 1.89
C LEU A 33 16.84 -0.89 3.03
N THR A 34 18.07 -1.39 2.95
CA THR A 34 18.62 -2.30 3.95
C THR A 34 18.49 -1.71 5.34
N GLY A 35 17.95 -2.48 6.28
CA GLY A 35 17.72 -2.04 7.66
C GLY A 35 16.49 -1.14 7.85
N VAL A 36 15.71 -0.83 6.81
CA VAL A 36 14.46 -0.08 6.93
C VAL A 36 13.28 -1.01 6.73
N THR A 37 12.33 -0.98 7.67
CA THR A 37 11.09 -1.75 7.57
C THR A 37 9.90 -0.84 7.75
N VAL A 38 8.83 -1.11 6.98
CA VAL A 38 7.56 -0.40 7.12
C VAL A 38 6.46 -1.41 7.39
N THR A 39 5.63 -1.12 8.38
CA THR A 39 4.54 -1.99 8.82
C THR A 39 3.26 -1.20 9.05
N GLN A 40 2.13 -1.91 9.22
CA GLN A 40 0.82 -1.33 9.51
C GLN A 40 0.35 -0.26 8.51
N GLY A 41 0.79 -0.38 7.26
CA GLY A 41 0.46 0.54 6.18
C GLY A 41 -1.02 0.50 5.81
N ARG A 42 -1.68 1.65 5.87
CA ARG A 42 -3.08 1.82 5.46
C ARG A 42 -3.33 3.21 4.89
N LEU A 43 -4.24 3.29 3.92
CA LEU A 43 -4.84 4.53 3.43
C LEU A 43 -6.28 4.61 3.97
N SER A 44 -6.60 5.66 4.70
CA SER A 44 -7.94 5.95 5.20
C SER A 44 -8.64 6.92 4.26
N LEU A 45 -9.70 6.47 3.60
CA LEU A 45 -10.53 7.29 2.72
C LEU A 45 -11.29 8.35 3.53
N PRO A 46 -11.55 9.54 2.95
CA PRO A 46 -12.36 10.55 3.59
C PRO A 46 -13.84 10.11 3.67
N PRO A 47 -14.61 10.60 4.65
CA PRO A 47 -16.04 10.36 4.71
C PRO A 47 -16.81 11.08 3.60
N VAL A 48 -16.25 12.17 3.08
CA VAL A 48 -16.83 12.98 2.00
C VAL A 48 -15.96 12.85 0.76
N LYS A 49 -16.56 12.43 -0.35
CA LYS A 49 -15.87 12.30 -1.64
C LYS A 49 -15.29 13.66 -2.06
N GLY A 50 -14.06 13.65 -2.56
CA GLY A 50 -13.33 14.85 -2.99
C GLY A 50 -12.48 15.50 -1.89
N ASN A 51 -12.69 15.13 -0.62
CA ASN A 51 -11.78 15.57 0.45
C ASN A 51 -10.44 14.79 0.40
N PRO A 52 -9.40 15.30 1.07
CA PRO A 52 -8.14 14.58 1.20
C PRO A 52 -8.28 13.30 2.04
N ALA A 53 -7.55 12.26 1.66
CA ALA A 53 -7.35 11.06 2.45
C ALA A 53 -6.11 11.17 3.34
N ALA A 54 -5.90 10.19 4.22
CA ALA A 54 -4.70 10.10 5.05
C ALA A 54 -4.06 8.72 4.96
N VAL A 55 -2.73 8.66 4.86
CA VAL A 55 -1.94 7.43 4.94
C VAL A 55 -1.22 7.35 6.29
N TYR A 56 -1.29 6.16 6.89
CA TYR A 56 -0.72 5.80 8.18
C TYR A 56 0.15 4.55 8.05
N PHE A 57 1.23 4.48 8.82
CA PHE A 57 2.19 3.37 8.83
C PHE A 57 3.17 3.53 10.00
N GLU A 58 3.94 2.50 10.30
CA GLU A 58 5.12 2.60 11.16
C GLU A 58 6.37 2.35 10.33
N ILE A 59 7.39 3.21 10.48
CA ILE A 59 8.69 3.04 9.84
C ILE A 59 9.76 2.84 10.90
N ALA A 60 10.46 1.71 10.86
CA ALA A 60 11.58 1.41 11.74
C ALA A 60 12.90 1.47 10.96
N ASN A 61 13.86 2.20 11.52
CA ASN A 61 15.21 2.34 10.97
C ASN A 61 16.22 1.56 11.84
N ALA A 62 16.53 0.34 11.45
CA ALA A 62 17.59 -0.49 12.02
C ALA A 62 18.94 -0.32 11.28
N GLY A 63 19.05 0.64 10.37
CA GLY A 63 20.30 0.97 9.69
C GLY A 63 21.25 1.80 10.56
N ASP A 64 22.44 2.08 10.01
CA ASP A 64 23.52 2.75 10.74
C ASP A 64 23.47 4.29 10.70
N LYS A 65 22.59 4.86 9.87
CA LYS A 65 22.43 6.31 9.65
C LYS A 65 21.03 6.79 9.97
N ASP A 66 20.91 8.05 10.38
CA ASP A 66 19.62 8.72 10.47
C ASP A 66 19.04 8.89 9.06
N LEU A 67 17.72 8.77 8.95
CA LEU A 67 16.99 9.00 7.71
C LEU A 67 16.12 10.25 7.84
N MET A 68 15.78 10.83 6.71
CA MET A 68 14.89 11.98 6.64
C MET A 68 13.92 11.78 5.48
N ILE A 69 12.64 11.62 5.78
CA ILE A 69 11.58 11.56 4.77
C ILE A 69 11.34 13.00 4.31
N ARG A 70 11.44 13.26 3.01
CA ARG A 70 11.19 14.59 2.42
C ARG A 70 9.89 14.69 1.62
N ALA A 71 9.37 13.55 1.18
CA ALA A 71 8.10 13.48 0.46
C ALA A 71 7.54 12.06 0.50
N ALA A 72 6.25 11.94 0.20
CA ALA A 72 5.60 10.67 -0.11
C ALA A 72 4.90 10.77 -1.47
N THR A 73 4.65 9.64 -2.10
CA THR A 73 3.74 9.55 -3.25
C THR A 73 2.81 8.37 -3.04
N VAL A 74 1.57 8.49 -3.53
CA VAL A 74 0.56 7.43 -3.50
C VAL A 74 0.13 7.16 -4.92
N GLU A 75 0.19 5.91 -5.34
CA GLU A 75 -0.31 5.52 -6.66
C GLU A 75 -1.83 5.77 -6.72
N GLY A 76 -2.27 6.48 -7.76
CA GLY A 76 -3.66 6.90 -7.91
C GLY A 76 -4.03 8.19 -7.15
N ALA A 77 -3.07 9.00 -6.73
CA ALA A 77 -3.32 10.35 -6.19
C ALA A 77 -2.48 11.41 -6.94
N ALA A 78 -2.98 12.64 -7.06
CA ALA A 78 -2.26 13.70 -7.77
C ALA A 78 -1.10 14.30 -6.94
N SER A 79 -1.29 14.43 -5.62
CA SER A 79 -0.25 14.98 -4.74
C SER A 79 -0.39 14.51 -3.29
N THR A 80 0.70 14.64 -2.52
CA THR A 80 0.71 14.34 -1.09
C THR A 80 1.49 15.39 -0.30
N GLN A 81 1.25 15.44 1.01
CA GLN A 81 1.98 16.28 1.95
C GLN A 81 2.22 15.54 3.27
N LEU A 82 3.36 15.78 3.91
CA LEU A 82 3.65 15.28 5.27
C LEU A 82 3.02 16.24 6.27
N HIS A 83 2.22 15.75 7.21
CA HIS A 83 1.48 16.58 8.16
C HIS A 83 1.66 16.04 9.58
N GLN A 84 1.47 16.93 10.56
CA GLN A 84 1.38 16.59 11.98
C GLN A 84 0.15 17.27 12.60
N MET A 85 -0.57 16.52 13.45
CA MET A 85 -1.56 17.10 14.35
C MET A 85 -0.87 17.78 15.55
N GLY A 86 -1.32 18.97 15.88
CA GLY A 86 -0.82 19.76 17.00
C GLY A 86 -1.91 20.58 17.67
N THR A 87 -1.48 21.53 18.49
CA THR A 87 -2.35 22.51 19.12
C THR A 87 -1.74 23.89 18.93
N TRP A 88 -2.51 24.82 18.37
CA TRP A 88 -2.15 26.22 18.26
C TRP A 88 -3.27 27.07 18.88
N ASN A 89 -2.92 27.98 19.80
CA ASN A 89 -3.88 28.80 20.54
C ASN A 89 -5.03 27.99 21.18
N LEU A 90 -4.70 26.87 21.84
CA LEU A 90 -5.65 25.95 22.48
C LEU A 90 -6.64 25.26 21.51
N GLN A 91 -6.44 25.40 20.21
CA GLN A 91 -7.25 24.78 19.17
C GLN A 91 -6.43 23.71 18.43
N PRO A 92 -7.03 22.57 18.01
CA PRO A 92 -6.34 21.61 17.16
C PRO A 92 -5.81 22.27 15.88
N SER A 93 -4.53 22.04 15.57
CA SER A 93 -3.90 22.43 14.31
C SER A 93 -3.46 21.19 13.53
N MET A 94 -3.31 21.38 12.23
CA MET A 94 -2.76 20.39 11.33
C MET A 94 -1.73 21.12 10.47
N ASP A 95 -0.46 20.80 10.69
CA ASP A 95 0.65 21.56 10.17
C ASP A 95 1.41 20.73 9.14
N GLN A 96 1.62 21.32 7.96
CA GLN A 96 2.45 20.71 6.93
C GLN A 96 3.92 20.74 7.36
N LEU A 97 4.58 19.59 7.23
CA LEU A 97 5.99 19.39 7.45
C LEU A 97 6.72 19.29 6.10
N MET A 98 7.91 19.90 6.04
CA MET A 98 8.80 19.74 4.88
C MET A 98 9.57 18.42 4.91
N GLN A 99 9.78 17.89 6.12
CA GLN A 99 10.52 16.65 6.32
C GLN A 99 10.20 16.02 7.68
N VAL A 100 10.37 14.71 7.78
CA VAL A 100 10.18 13.93 9.01
C VAL A 100 11.44 13.10 9.27
N PRO A 101 12.13 13.30 10.41
CA PRO A 101 13.29 12.49 10.76
C PRO A 101 12.86 11.08 11.17
N VAL A 102 13.64 10.08 10.77
CA VAL A 102 13.57 8.70 11.27
C VAL A 102 14.96 8.34 11.81
N PRO A 103 15.26 8.68 13.08
CA PRO A 103 16.58 8.46 13.65
C PRO A 103 16.96 6.97 13.66
N LYS A 104 18.25 6.68 13.63
CA LYS A 104 18.74 5.30 13.70
C LYS A 104 18.29 4.63 14.99
N GLY A 105 17.96 3.35 14.89
CA GLY A 105 17.46 2.53 16.00
C GLY A 105 16.08 2.95 16.51
N GLN A 106 15.36 3.82 15.81
CA GLN A 106 14.03 4.29 16.22
C GLN A 106 12.94 3.82 15.26
N THR A 107 11.72 3.76 15.79
CA THR A 107 10.48 3.61 15.04
C THR A 107 9.69 4.90 15.10
N VAL A 108 9.30 5.42 13.94
CA VAL A 108 8.44 6.60 13.81
C VAL A 108 7.06 6.15 13.36
N LYS A 109 6.02 6.63 14.05
CA LYS A 109 4.63 6.25 13.80
C LYS A 109 3.88 7.37 13.09
N PHE A 110 3.34 7.06 11.93
CA PHE A 110 2.33 7.84 11.25
C PHE A 110 0.96 7.26 11.64
N ALA A 111 0.28 7.91 12.58
CA ALA A 111 -0.94 7.43 13.20
C ALA A 111 -1.97 8.56 13.39
N PRO A 112 -3.27 8.25 13.50
CA PRO A 112 -4.31 9.22 13.79
C PRO A 112 -3.97 10.06 15.03
N GLY A 113 -4.21 11.37 14.96
CA GLY A 113 -3.85 12.31 16.02
C GLY A 113 -2.36 12.67 16.10
N GLY A 114 -1.52 12.18 15.18
CA GLY A 114 -0.09 12.49 15.10
C GLY A 114 0.36 12.77 13.68
N LEU A 115 1.49 12.16 13.30
CA LEU A 115 2.04 12.25 11.94
C LEU A 115 1.13 11.51 10.94
N HIS A 116 0.98 12.06 9.75
CA HIS A 116 0.26 11.41 8.65
C HIS A 116 0.73 11.95 7.31
N VAL A 117 0.50 11.18 6.25
CA VAL A 117 0.63 11.67 4.88
C VAL A 117 -0.76 12.07 4.40
N MET A 118 -0.99 13.35 4.17
CA MET A 118 -2.22 13.83 3.55
C MET A 118 -2.16 13.60 2.04
N VAL A 119 -3.24 13.06 1.47
CA VAL A 119 -3.30 12.63 0.07
C VAL A 119 -4.43 13.36 -0.64
N TYR A 120 -4.13 14.04 -1.74
CA TYR A 120 -5.08 14.89 -2.47
C TYR A 120 -5.42 14.31 -3.84
N GLU A 121 -6.63 14.63 -4.30
CA GLU A 121 -7.12 14.28 -5.65
C GLU A 121 -6.96 12.78 -5.95
N LEU A 122 -7.67 11.98 -5.16
CA LEU A 122 -7.68 10.53 -5.30
C LEU A 122 -8.43 10.12 -6.57
N SER A 123 -7.86 9.17 -7.30
CA SER A 123 -8.53 8.44 -8.39
C SER A 123 -9.76 7.70 -7.85
N ASP A 124 -10.83 7.65 -8.65
CA ASP A 124 -12.03 6.88 -8.36
C ASP A 124 -11.78 5.36 -8.26
N THR A 125 -10.59 4.88 -8.68
CA THR A 125 -10.17 3.48 -8.53
C THR A 125 -9.70 3.13 -7.12
N LEU A 126 -9.41 4.12 -6.26
CA LEU A 126 -9.02 3.91 -4.87
C LEU A 126 -10.28 3.69 -4.00
N ALA A 127 -10.65 2.43 -3.82
CA ALA A 127 -11.83 2.02 -3.08
C ALA A 127 -11.49 1.18 -1.85
N ALA A 128 -12.35 1.25 -0.82
CA ALA A 128 -12.19 0.47 0.41
C ALA A 128 -12.13 -1.04 0.13
N GLY A 129 -11.27 -1.75 0.86
CA GLY A 129 -10.94 -3.15 0.65
C GLY A 129 -9.92 -3.41 -0.47
N GLY A 130 -9.52 -2.38 -1.21
CA GLY A 130 -8.43 -2.44 -2.18
C GLY A 130 -7.05 -2.23 -1.56
N THR A 131 -6.03 -2.19 -2.42
CA THR A 131 -4.64 -1.91 -2.05
C THR A 131 -4.06 -0.88 -3.03
N THR A 132 -3.18 -0.01 -2.55
CA THR A 132 -2.35 0.87 -3.40
C THR A 132 -0.90 0.91 -2.91
N GLN A 133 0.02 1.44 -3.71
CA GLN A 133 1.42 1.60 -3.36
C GLN A 133 1.71 2.99 -2.80
N VAL A 134 2.51 3.03 -1.73
CA VAL A 134 3.06 4.26 -1.16
C VAL A 134 4.57 4.22 -1.33
N THR A 135 5.15 5.31 -1.83
CA THR A 135 6.61 5.50 -1.91
C THR A 135 7.03 6.66 -1.04
N LEU A 136 7.87 6.40 -0.05
CA LEU A 136 8.57 7.43 0.72
C LEU A 136 9.85 7.81 0.00
N ASN A 137 10.04 9.10 -0.18
CA ASN A 137 11.23 9.67 -0.78
C ASN A 137 12.10 10.24 0.35
N LEU A 138 13.32 9.71 0.49
CA LEU A 138 14.26 10.18 1.49
C LEU A 138 15.15 11.30 0.94
N VAL A 139 15.71 12.08 1.86
CA VAL A 139 16.86 12.95 1.55
C VAL A 139 18.02 12.04 1.13
N GLY A 140 18.68 12.39 0.02
CA GLY A 140 19.72 11.55 -0.60
C GLY A 140 19.25 10.74 -1.81
N GLY A 141 17.94 10.73 -2.09
CA GLY A 141 17.37 10.12 -3.30
C GLY A 141 16.97 8.66 -3.15
N GLU A 142 17.27 8.04 -2.01
CA GLU A 142 16.77 6.72 -1.64
C GLU A 142 15.24 6.73 -1.47
N THR A 143 14.60 5.60 -1.76
CA THR A 143 13.14 5.43 -1.66
C THR A 143 12.76 4.15 -0.96
N VAL A 144 11.65 4.18 -0.23
CA VAL A 144 11.01 2.98 0.37
C VAL A 144 9.60 2.86 -0.19
N THR A 145 9.30 1.76 -0.87
CA THR A 145 7.96 1.51 -1.44
C THR A 145 7.30 0.35 -0.73
N PHE A 146 6.05 0.51 -0.32
CA PHE A 146 5.27 -0.52 0.36
C PHE A 146 3.78 -0.44 0.01
N PRO A 147 3.07 -1.58 0.03
CA PRO A 147 1.63 -1.61 -0.14
C PRO A 147 0.90 -1.10 1.10
N VAL A 148 -0.25 -0.47 0.87
CA VAL A 148 -1.20 -0.09 1.92
C VAL A 148 -2.60 -0.56 1.58
N GLU A 149 -3.29 -1.12 2.58
CA GLU A 149 -4.71 -1.44 2.47
C GLU A 149 -5.54 -0.15 2.49
N ILE A 150 -6.53 -0.05 1.59
CA ILE A 150 -7.45 1.07 1.52
C ILE A 150 -8.64 0.78 2.43
N ARG A 151 -8.88 1.66 3.40
CA ARG A 151 -9.95 1.55 4.40
C ARG A 151 -10.97 2.66 4.23
N ALA A 152 -12.21 2.35 4.59
CA ALA A 152 -13.27 3.35 4.68
C ALA A 152 -13.01 4.30 5.86
N ALA A 153 -13.63 5.48 5.81
CA ALA A 153 -13.55 6.45 6.90
C ALA A 153 -14.01 5.84 8.23
N GLY A 154 -13.27 6.08 9.30
CA GLY A 154 -13.62 5.64 10.66
C GLY A 154 -13.33 4.17 10.98
N ASP A 155 -12.71 3.41 10.07
CA ASP A 155 -12.20 2.04 10.30
C ASP A 155 -10.88 2.03 11.10
N GLU A 156 -10.78 2.90 12.10
CA GLU A 156 -9.54 3.20 12.85
C GLU A 156 -9.36 2.31 14.09
N ARG A 157 -10.19 1.28 14.26
CA ARG A 157 -10.11 0.31 15.37
C ARG A 157 -9.42 -0.99 14.99
#